data_AF-A0A1F9PNF6-F1
#
_entry.id   AF-A0A1F9PNF6-F1
#
_cell.length_a   1.000
_cell.length_b   1.000
_cell.length_c   1.000
_cell.angle_alpha   90.00
_cell.angle_beta   90.00
_cell.angle_gamma   90.00
#
_symmetry.space_group_name_H-M   'P 1'
#
loop_
_entity.id
_entity.type
_entity.pdbx_description
1 polymer ?
#
loop_
_entity_poly.entity_id
_entity_poly.type
_entity_poly.pdbx_seq_one_letter_code
_entity_poly.pdbx_strand_id
1 'polypeptide(L)' 'MLTIKDVHQVRTMRQVKSYRSCPTSTGLPMWGAELGRMYQEEVARCNRELRRSFRAAAWRNRSGTR' A
#
# COMPACT_ATOMS: atom_id res chain seq x y z
N MET A 1 -42.25 12.52 -24.45
CA MET A 1 -41.70 13.67 -23.70
C MET A 1 -40.25 13.35 -23.33
N LEU A 2 -39.28 13.81 -24.12
CA LEU A 2 -37.85 13.60 -23.87
C LEU A 2 -37.36 14.68 -22.90
N THR A 3 -37.15 14.32 -21.64
CA THR A 3 -36.62 15.24 -20.63
C THR A 3 -35.12 15.43 -20.85
N ILE A 4 -34.76 16.49 -21.59
CA ILE A 4 -33.37 16.93 -21.75
C ILE A 4 -32.91 17.50 -20.39
N LYS A 5 -31.96 16.84 -19.74
CA LYS A 5 -31.42 17.29 -18.44
C LYS A 5 -30.59 18.54 -18.64
N ASP A 6 -30.89 19.58 -17.86
CA ASP A 6 -30.16 20.84 -17.85
C ASP A 6 -28.69 20.61 -17.42
N VAL A 7 -27.76 21.40 -17.96
CA VAL A 7 -26.33 21.41 -17.63
C VAL A 7 -26.12 21.54 -16.12
N HIS A 8 -26.99 22.27 -15.42
CA HIS A 8 -26.97 22.38 -13.97
C HIS A 8 -27.27 21.06 -13.25
N GLN A 9 -28.17 20.23 -13.77
CA GLN A 9 -28.46 18.89 -13.24
C GLN A 9 -27.31 17.91 -13.51
N VAL A 10 -26.67 18.01 -14.68
CA VAL A 10 -25.50 17.19 -15.02
C VAL A 10 -24.31 17.54 -14.13
N ARG A 11 -24.08 18.83 -13.85
CA ARG A 11 -22.99 19.30 -12.98
C ARG A 11 -23.19 18.89 -11.52
N THR A 12 -24.40 19.03 -10.98
CA THR A 12 -24.71 18.59 -9.61
C THR A 12 -24.61 17.08 -9.46
N MET A 13 -25.07 16.29 -10.43
CA MET A 13 -24.86 14.83 -10.40
C MET A 13 -23.36 14.43 -10.46
N ARG A 14 -22.53 15.19 -11.19
CA ARG A 14 -21.07 14.99 -11.22
C ARG A 14 -20.44 15.22 -9.84
N GLN A 15 -20.90 16.24 -9.12
CA GLN A 15 -20.45 16.52 -7.75
C GLN A 15 -20.95 15.48 -6.73
N VAL A 16 -22.17 14.97 -6.90
CA VAL A 16 -22.72 13.92 -6.02
C VAL A 16 -21.96 12.60 -6.20
N LYS A 17 -21.48 12.27 -7.41
CA LYS A 17 -20.64 11.08 -7.63
C LYS A 17 -19.21 11.22 -7.08
N SER A 18 -18.68 12.43 -6.93
CA SER A 18 -17.38 12.63 -6.24
C SER A 18 -17.45 12.47 -4.72
N TYR A 19 -18.65 12.42 -4.12
CA TYR A 19 -18.79 12.13 -2.68
C TYR A 19 -18.38 10.70 -2.31
N ARG A 20 -18.37 9.77 -3.28
CA ARG A 20 -17.92 8.37 -3.08
C ARG A 20 -16.43 8.14 -3.35
N SER A 21 -15.65 9.17 -3.68
CA SER A 21 -14.23 9.02 -4.03
C SER A 21 -13.29 9.91 -3.23
N CYS A 22 -13.73 10.48 -2.10
CA CYS A 22 -12.82 11.10 -1.14
C CYS A 22 -12.51 10.04 -0.07
N PRO A 23 -11.29 9.47 -0.04
CA PRO A 23 -10.89 8.53 1.03
C PRO A 23 -11.00 9.15 2.42
N THR A 24 -11.01 10.48 2.50
CA THR A 24 -11.14 11.26 3.73
C THR A 24 -12.57 11.29 4.29
N SER A 25 -13.62 11.07 3.48
CA SER A 25 -15.03 11.15 3.94
C SER A 25 -15.64 9.82 4.37
N THR A 26 -15.04 8.68 4.01
CA THR A 26 -15.58 7.34 4.34
C THR A 26 -15.05 6.77 5.65
N GLY A 27 -14.06 7.42 6.30
CA GLY A 27 -13.44 6.91 7.52
C GLY A 27 -12.76 5.54 7.34
N LEU A 28 -12.63 5.05 6.11
CA LEU A 28 -11.96 3.80 5.81
C LEU A 28 -10.47 4.11 5.71
N PRO A 29 -9.63 3.60 6.64
CA PRO A 29 -8.20 3.73 6.48
C PRO A 29 -7.80 3.06 5.16
N MET A 30 -6.79 3.60 4.52
CA MET A 30 -6.20 3.12 3.27
C MET A 30 -5.64 1.71 3.44
N TRP A 31 -6.51 0.71 3.52
CA TRP A 31 -6.20 -0.66 3.90
C TRP A 31 -5.13 -1.27 2.99
N GLY A 32 -5.17 -0.93 1.69
CA GLY A 32 -4.12 -1.31 0.75
C GLY A 32 -2.75 -0.69 1.02
N ALA A 33 -2.69 0.56 1.49
CA ALA A 33 -1.42 1.22 1.82
C ALA A 33 -0.84 0.69 3.14
N GLU A 34 -1.70 0.36 4.11
CA GLU A 34 -1.29 -0.25 5.37
C GLU A 34 -0.79 -1.68 5.16
N LEU A 35 -1.54 -2.50 4.40
CA LEU A 35 -1.09 -3.81 3.96
C LEU A 35 0.25 -3.72 3.20
N GLY A 36 0.39 -2.76 2.29
CA GLY A 36 1.63 -2.51 1.57
C GLY A 36 2.82 -2.25 2.48
N ARG A 37 2.66 -1.43 3.53
CA ARG A 37 3.70 -1.20 4.54
C ARG A 37 4.05 -2.46 5.31
N MET A 38 3.04 -3.21 5.78
CA MET A 38 3.26 -4.46 6.50
C MET A 38 4.05 -5.49 5.67
N TYR A 39 3.70 -5.64 4.39
CA TYR A 39 4.45 -6.54 3.48
C TYR A 39 5.90 -6.10 3.31
N GLN A 40 6.16 -4.80 3.16
CA GLN A 40 7.53 -4.29 3.03
C GLN A 40 8.35 -4.50 4.30
N GLU A 41 7.75 -4.29 5.47
CA GLU A 41 8.41 -4.53 6.77
C GLU A 41 8.76 -6.00 6.96
N GLU A 42 7.86 -6.90 6.60
CA GLU A 42 8.08 -8.34 6.65
C GLU A 42 9.24 -8.78 5.73
N VAL A 43 9.25 -8.29 4.49
CA VAL A 43 10.35 -8.53 3.55
C VAL A 43 11.68 -7.97 4.09
N ALA A 44 11.65 -6.78 4.68
CA ALA A 44 12.83 -6.19 5.29
C ALA A 44 13.36 -7.00 6.48
N ARG A 45 12.48 -7.58 7.30
CA ARG A 45 12.82 -8.48 8.40
C ARG A 45 13.53 -9.74 7.89
N CYS A 46 12.91 -10.45 6.94
CA CYS A 46 13.46 -11.66 6.35
C CYS A 46 14.84 -11.39 5.72
N ASN A 47 15.00 -10.27 5.00
CA ASN A 47 16.28 -9.89 4.42
C ASN A 47 17.38 -9.63 5.46
N ARG A 48 17.04 -9.03 6.60
CA ARG A 48 18.00 -8.81 7.70
C ARG A 48 18.46 -10.12 8.31
N GLU A 49 17.55 -11.07 8.52
CA GLU A 49 17.87 -12.40 9.06
C GLU A 49 18.76 -13.19 8.11
N LEU A 50 18.43 -13.22 6.82
CA LEU A 50 19.23 -13.88 5.79
C LEU A 50 20.65 -13.29 5.70
N ARG A 51 20.78 -11.96 5.77
CA ARG A 51 22.11 -11.31 5.79
C ARG A 51 22.92 -11.69 7.02
N ARG A 52 22.28 -11.83 8.18
CA ARG A 52 22.94 -12.26 9.42
C ARG A 52 23.42 -13.71 9.30
N SER A 53 22.59 -14.62 8.79
CA SER A 53 22.99 -16.03 8.61
C SER A 53 24.14 -16.17 7.62
N PHE A 54 24.11 -15.46 6.48
CA PHE A 54 25.21 -15.46 5.53
C PHE A 54 26.51 -14.92 6.12
N ARG A 55 26.46 -13.81 6.87
CA ARG A 55 27.65 -13.27 7.55
C ARG A 55 28.20 -14.24 8.58
N ALA A 56 27.34 -14.89 9.37
CA ALA A 56 27.77 -15.89 10.34
C ALA A 56 28.43 -17.10 9.68
N ALA A 57 27.87 -17.59 8.57
CA ALA A 57 28.45 -18.68 7.78
C ALA A 57 29.81 -18.29 7.17
N ALA A 58 29.92 -17.09 6.60
CA ALA A 58 31.17 -16.59 6.05
C ALA A 58 32.26 -16.45 7.13
N TRP A 59 31.90 -16.00 8.34
CA TRP A 59 32.82 -15.95 9.48
C TRP A 59 33.31 -17.34 9.89
N ARG A 60 32.41 -18.32 9.99
CA ARG A 60 32.77 -19.71 10.33
C ARG A 60 33.74 -20.31 9.29
N ASN A 61 33.49 -20.07 8.00
CA ASN A 61 34.36 -20.53 6.92
C ASN A 61 35.76 -19.90 6.99
N ARG A 62 35.85 -18.64 7.41
CA ARG A 62 37.13 -17.93 7.59
C ARG A 62 37.90 -18.40 8.83
N SER A 63 37.21 -18.79 9.91
CA SER A 63 37.87 -19.33 11.11
C SER A 63 38.31 -20.78 10.98
N GLY A 64 37.67 -21.58 10.12
CA GLY A 64 38.05 -22.98 9.86
C GLY A 64 39.20 -23.16 8.86
N THR A 65 39.73 -22.06 8.30
CA THR A 65 40.87 -22.05 7.36
C THR A 65 42.16 -21.55 8.02
N ARG A 66 42.23 -21.57 9.35
CA ARG A 66 43.45 -21.30 10.14
C ARG A 66 43.96 -22.56 10.81
#